data_AF-A0A953RSY7-F1
#
_entry.id   AF-A0A953RSY7-F1
#
_cell.length_a   1.000
_cell.length_b   1.000
_cell.length_c   1.000
_cell.angle_alpha   90.00
_cell.angle_beta   90.00
_cell.angle_gamma   90.00
#
_symmetry.space_group_name_H-M   'P 1'
#
loop_
_entity.id
_entity.type
_entity.pdbx_description
1 polymer ?
#
loop_
_entity_poly.entity_id
_entity_poly.type
_entity_poly.pdbx_seq_one_letter_code
_entity_poly.pdbx_strand_id
1 'polypeptide(L)' 'MVSNSRSEGEENSFVEFRRKVRAAEMLSSAMERLLRELQFTGRLSVVVQNGRVLKSGYEEGYFRQPTVY' A
#
# COMPACT_ATOMS: atom_id res chain seq x y z
N MET A 1 16.43 -15.34 -34.21
CA MET A 1 15.98 -14.03 -33.69
C MET A 1 14.90 -14.29 -32.66
N VAL A 2 15.29 -14.45 -31.40
CA VAL A 2 14.35 -14.62 -30.28
C VAL A 2 14.74 -13.59 -29.23
N SER A 3 13.72 -13.05 -28.56
CA SER A 3 13.75 -12.17 -27.38
C SER A 3 14.12 -10.68 -27.58
N ASN A 4 13.14 -9.89 -28.03
CA ASN A 4 13.02 -8.47 -27.62
C ASN A 4 11.67 -8.16 -26.94
N SER A 5 10.65 -9.01 -27.14
CA SER A 5 9.29 -8.78 -26.60
C SER A 5 9.16 -9.03 -25.08
N ARG A 6 10.06 -9.84 -24.49
CA ARG A 6 10.02 -10.15 -23.05
C ARG A 6 10.50 -8.98 -22.19
N SER A 7 11.56 -8.29 -22.63
CA SER A 7 12.11 -7.12 -21.94
C SER A 7 11.15 -5.93 -21.98
N GLU A 8 10.46 -5.71 -23.10
CA GLU A 8 9.46 -4.64 -23.24
C GLU A 8 8.27 -4.85 -22.28
N GLY A 9 7.80 -6.10 -22.11
CA GLY A 9 6.72 -6.44 -21.18
C GLY A 9 7.10 -6.28 -19.69
N GLU A 10 8.33 -6.63 -19.34
CA GLU A 10 8.87 -6.46 -17.98
C GLU A 10 9.10 -4.97 -17.64
N GLU A 11 9.62 -4.20 -18.60
CA GLU A 11 9.80 -2.74 -18.46
C GLU A 11 8.46 -2.04 -18.24
N ASN A 12 7.43 -2.41 -19.02
CA ASN A 12 6.07 -1.91 -18.86
C ASN A 12 5.48 -2.24 -17.49
N SER A 13 5.69 -3.46 -17.00
CA SER A 13 5.20 -3.90 -15.69
C SER A 13 5.82 -3.08 -14.55
N PHE A 14 7.12 -2.78 -14.64
CA PHE A 14 7.81 -1.98 -13.63
C PHE A 14 7.42 -0.49 -13.68
N VAL A 15 7.18 0.05 -14.87
CA VAL A 15 6.64 1.41 -15.04
C VAL A 15 5.24 1.51 -14.43
N GLU A 16 4.37 0.54 -14.68
CA GLU A 16 3.03 0.50 -14.10
C GLU A 16 3.07 0.36 -12.57
N PHE A 17 3.90 -0.54 -12.05
CA PHE A 17 4.12 -0.68 -10.61
C PHE A 17 4.52 0.65 -9.97
N ARG A 18 5.53 1.33 -10.54
CA ARG A 18 5.97 2.64 -10.04
C ARG A 18 4.87 3.69 -10.11
N ARG A 19 4.05 3.69 -11.18
CA ARG A 19 2.90 4.60 -11.30
C ARG A 19 1.91 4.38 -10.16
N LYS A 20 1.52 3.13 -9.92
CA LYS A 20 0.56 2.77 -8.85
C LYS A 20 1.07 3.12 -7.46
N VAL A 21 2.36 2.87 -7.18
CA VAL A 21 3.00 3.24 -5.90
C VAL A 21 2.93 4.76 -5.67
N ARG A 22 3.31 5.57 -6.66
CA ARG A 22 3.32 7.04 -6.53
C ARG A 22 1.92 7.63 -6.42
N ALA A 23 0.95 7.04 -7.12
CA ALA A 23 -0.44 7.48 -7.08
C ALA A 23 -1.20 6.97 -5.85
N ALA A 24 -0.54 6.22 -4.95
CA ALA A 24 -1.17 5.54 -3.81
C ALA A 24 -2.30 4.57 -4.20
N GLU A 25 -2.35 4.12 -5.45
CA GLU A 25 -3.36 3.18 -6.00
C GLU A 25 -3.07 1.71 -5.63
N MET A 26 -2.37 1.47 -4.51
CA MET A 26 -1.98 0.11 -4.10
C MET A 26 -3.02 -0.56 -3.17
N LEU A 27 -3.90 0.23 -2.57
CA LEU A 27 -4.95 -0.28 -1.71
C LEU A 27 -6.09 -0.84 -2.56
N SER A 28 -6.62 -2.00 -2.17
CA SER A 28 -7.86 -2.47 -2.77
C SER A 28 -9.00 -1.51 -2.41
N SER A 29 -9.96 -1.35 -3.31
CA SER A 29 -11.15 -0.52 -3.07
C SER A 29 -11.92 -0.94 -1.81
N ALA A 30 -11.92 -2.25 -1.49
CA ALA A 30 -12.50 -2.78 -0.26
C ALA A 30 -11.77 -2.27 1.01
N MET A 31 -10.44 -2.20 0.99
CA MET A 31 -9.66 -1.70 2.12
C MET A 31 -9.85 -0.18 2.30
N GLU A 32 -9.85 0.59 1.21
CA GLU A 32 -10.14 2.02 1.28
C GLU A 32 -11.52 2.30 1.87
N ARG A 33 -12.53 1.54 1.44
CA ARG A 33 -13.90 1.68 1.97
C ARG A 33 -13.91 1.40 3.47
N LEU A 34 -13.27 0.32 3.91
CA LEU A 34 -13.20 -0.03 5.33
C LEU A 34 -12.48 1.05 6.16
N LEU A 35 -11.35 1.58 5.69
CA LEU A 35 -10.62 2.64 6.39
C LEU A 35 -11.46 3.92 6.54
N ARG A 36 -12.29 4.24 5.54
CA ARG A 36 -13.24 5.36 5.61
C ARG A 36 -14.38 5.08 6.59
N GLU A 37 -14.98 3.89 6.53
CA GLU A 37 -16.04 3.46 7.45
C GLU A 37 -15.57 3.47 8.91
N LEU A 38 -14.32 3.07 9.17
CA LEU A 38 -13.69 3.12 10.49
C LEU A 38 -13.30 4.53 10.95
N GLN A 39 -13.40 5.54 10.08
CA GLN A 39 -12.85 6.87 10.33
C GLN A 39 -11.38 6.80 10.77
N PHE A 40 -10.60 5.94 10.13
CA PHE A 40 -9.24 5.62 10.55
C PHE A 40 -8.34 6.88 10.49
N THR A 41 -7.79 7.28 11.64
CA THR A 41 -6.88 8.42 11.80
C THR A 41 -5.42 8.02 11.99
N GLY A 42 -5.16 6.70 11.99
CA GLY A 42 -3.85 6.12 12.23
C GLY A 42 -2.96 6.05 10.98
N ARG A 43 -1.89 5.26 11.09
CA ARG A 43 -1.00 4.91 9.98
C ARG A 43 -1.06 3.42 9.71
N LEU A 44 -1.31 3.02 8.46
CA LEU A 44 -1.18 1.63 8.00
C LEU A 44 0.11 1.50 7.17
N SER A 45 0.95 0.51 7.46
CA SER A 45 2.20 0.23 6.74
C SER A 45 2.26 -1.24 6.30
N VAL A 46 2.68 -1.46 5.05
CA VAL A 46 2.85 -2.80 4.46
C VAL A 46 4.26 -2.93 3.94
N VAL A 47 4.96 -3.99 4.34
CA VAL A 47 6.30 -4.33 3.85
C VAL A 47 6.18 -5.44 2.83
N VAL A 48 6.64 -5.18 1.60
CA VAL A 48 6.65 -6.14 0.50
C VAL A 48 8.09 -6.48 0.14
N GLN A 49 8.39 -7.78 0.01
CA GLN A 49 9.69 -8.28 -0.45
C GLN A 49 9.46 -9.47 -1.38
N ASN A 50 10.20 -9.54 -2.49
CA ASN A 50 10.10 -10.63 -3.48
C ASN A 50 8.65 -10.89 -3.97
N GLY A 51 7.88 -9.81 -4.19
CA GLY A 51 6.48 -9.90 -4.64
C GLY A 51 5.49 -10.42 -3.60
N ARG A 52 5.90 -10.53 -2.32
CA ARG A 52 5.05 -11.01 -1.22
C ARG A 52 4.99 -10.01 -0.08
N VAL A 53 3.83 -9.93 0.57
CA VAL A 53 3.70 -9.17 1.82
C VAL A 53 4.38 -9.96 2.94
N LEU A 54 5.33 -9.33 3.63
CA LEU A 54 6.03 -9.92 4.77
C LEU A 54 5.49 -9.45 6.12
N LYS A 55 5.11 -8.18 6.21
CA LYS A 55 4.59 -7.58 7.43
C LYS A 55 3.52 -6.56 7.11
N SER A 56 2.45 -6.58 7.90
CA SER A 56 1.50 -5.49 8.02
C SER A 56 1.55 -4.97 9.46
N GLY A 57 1.40 -3.66 9.62
CA GLY A 57 1.32 -3.02 10.94
C GLY A 57 0.47 -1.77 10.84
N TYR A 58 -0.28 -1.47 11.89
CA TYR A 58 -1.05 -0.24 11.98
C TYR A 58 -0.79 0.44 13.33
N GLU A 59 -0.75 1.76 13.31
CA GLU A 59 -0.64 2.62 14.48
C GLU A 59 -1.92 3.43 14.58
N GLU A 60 -2.83 3.05 15.48
CA GLU A 60 -3.94 3.93 15.90
C GLU A 60 -3.36 4.92 16.92
N GLY A 61 -3.55 6.22 16.69
CA GLY A 61 -2.99 7.25 17.56
C GLY A 61 -3.38 7.04 19.02
N TYR A 62 -2.42 6.62 19.85
CA TYR A 62 -2.60 6.44 21.30
C TYR A 62 -2.46 7.78 22.03
N PHE A 63 -3.28 8.77 21.71
CA PHE A 63 -3.43 9.95 22.56
C PHE A 63 -4.62 9.72 23.47
N ARG A 64 -4.39 9.09 24.64
CA ARG A 64 -5.27 9.37 25.78
C ARG A 64 -5.10 10.85 26.07
N GLN A 65 -6.10 11.66 25.77
CA GLN A 65 -6.22 12.93 26.50
C GLN A 65 -6.18 12.55 27.98
N PRO A 66 -5.30 13.15 28.81
CA PRO A 66 -5.44 13.00 30.24
C PRO A 66 -6.86 13.44 30.56
N THR A 67 -7.69 12.55 31.07
CA THR A 67 -8.92 12.93 31.72
C THR A 67 -8.49 13.81 32.90
N VAL A 68 -8.52 15.13 32.69
CA VAL A 68 -8.38 16.09 33.78
C VAL A 68 -9.68 15.98 34.54
N TYR A 69 -9.64 15.27 35.67
CA TYR A 69 -10.69 15.32 36.68
C TYR A 69 -10.62 16.65 37.43
#